data_AF-A0ABD6W5D5-F1
#
_entry.id   AF-A0ABD6W5D5-F1
#
_cell.length_a   1.000
_cell.length_b   1.000
_cell.length_c   1.000
_cell.angle_alpha   90.00
_cell.angle_beta   90.00
_cell.angle_gamma   90.00
#
_symmetry.space_group_name_H-M   'P 1'
#
loop_
_entity.id
_entity.type
_entity.pdbx_description
1 polymer ?
#
loop_
_entity_poly.entity_id
_entity_poly.type
_entity_poly.pdbx_seq_one_letter_code
_entity_poly.pdbx_strand_id
1 'polypeptide(L)'
;MTTPRRALILVDVQQEYFSGPLEIQYPPHAQSLPRIAAAIDSAAAAGLPIAVVAHSAGKGAPIFDPTGPSFALHAEIERRRSDTWKSVTKQFGSVLAGTDLLDWLREHGAIALSNDAGSVDARSLHTTLRALLNSNFAAVAPTTVGISALTGEYTLPMSTLPESVTAGAAR
;
A
#
# COMPACT_ATOMS: atom_id res chain seq x y z
N MET A 1 -1.22 -15.44 -25.88
CA MET A 1 -1.06 -14.43 -24.80
C MET A 1 -0.28 -15.07 -23.67
N THR A 2 0.79 -14.44 -23.17
CA THR A 2 1.56 -14.97 -22.04
C THR A 2 0.78 -14.76 -20.75
N THR A 3 0.66 -15.81 -19.92
CA THR A 3 0.03 -15.70 -18.59
C THR A 3 0.84 -14.73 -17.73
N PRO A 4 0.24 -13.66 -17.19
CA PRO A 4 0.96 -12.71 -16.33
C PRO A 4 1.38 -13.38 -15.03
N ARG A 5 2.67 -13.25 -14.68
CA ARG A 5 3.20 -13.65 -13.37
C ARG A 5 2.81 -12.62 -12.32
N ARG A 6 2.40 -13.08 -11.16
CA ARG A 6 1.81 -12.27 -10.08
C ARG A 6 2.54 -12.56 -8.78
N ALA A 7 2.57 -11.56 -7.90
CA ALA A 7 3.00 -11.70 -6.52
C ALA A 7 1.99 -10.99 -5.62
N LEU A 8 1.85 -11.44 -4.38
CA LEU A 8 1.05 -10.75 -3.36
C LEU A 8 1.98 -9.90 -2.49
N ILE A 9 1.64 -8.63 -2.30
CA ILE A 9 2.37 -7.73 -1.42
C ILE A 9 1.45 -7.31 -0.28
N LEU A 10 1.80 -7.69 0.94
CA LEU A 10 1.12 -7.27 2.16
C LEU A 10 1.82 -6.01 2.67
N VAL A 11 1.08 -4.91 2.80
CA VAL A 11 1.67 -3.62 3.18
C VAL A 11 1.15 -3.20 4.55
N ASP A 12 2.07 -3.03 5.48
CA ASP A 12 1.89 -2.44 6.81
C ASP A 12 0.73 -3.06 7.61
N VAL A 13 0.53 -4.38 7.51
CA VAL A 13 -0.46 -5.10 8.34
C VAL A 13 0.12 -5.32 9.75
N GLN A 14 0.44 -4.22 10.43
CA GLN A 14 1.10 -4.17 11.74
C GLN A 14 0.11 -3.81 12.84
N GLN A 15 0.39 -4.25 14.07
CA GLN A 15 -0.45 -4.03 15.26
C GLN A 15 -0.75 -2.54 15.54
N GLU A 16 0.12 -1.63 15.11
CA GLU A 16 -0.06 -0.17 15.14
C GLU A 16 -1.44 0.28 14.62
N TYR A 17 -1.96 -0.42 13.58
CA TYR A 17 -3.25 -0.11 12.96
C TYR A 17 -4.45 -0.84 13.57
N PHE A 18 -4.27 -1.69 14.59
CA PHE A 18 -5.36 -2.50 15.17
C PHE A 18 -5.58 -2.23 16.65
N SER A 19 -4.52 -1.92 17.38
CA SER A 19 -4.61 -1.61 18.81
C SER A 19 -3.65 -0.49 19.22
N GLY A 20 -3.07 0.20 18.23
CA GLY A 20 -2.18 1.35 18.43
C GLY A 20 -2.90 2.68 18.22
N PRO A 21 -2.19 3.81 18.42
CA PRO A 21 -2.70 5.17 18.21
C PRO A 21 -3.23 5.46 16.79
N LEU A 22 -2.94 4.60 15.80
CA LEU A 22 -3.40 4.75 14.42
C LEU A 22 -4.45 3.74 14.02
N GLU A 23 -5.22 3.19 14.96
CA GLU A 23 -6.26 2.19 14.68
C GLU A 23 -7.16 2.56 13.49
N ILE A 24 -7.22 1.67 12.49
CA ILE A 24 -8.04 1.86 11.29
C ILE A 24 -9.51 1.57 11.62
N GLN A 25 -10.34 2.61 11.58
CA GLN A 25 -11.76 2.49 11.92
C GLN A 25 -12.65 2.06 10.74
N TYR A 26 -12.20 2.24 9.49
CA TYR A 26 -12.99 1.90 8.31
C TYR A 26 -12.14 1.42 7.12
N PRO A 27 -12.54 0.35 6.40
CA PRO A 27 -13.60 -0.59 6.81
C PRO A 27 -13.22 -1.33 8.11
N PRO A 28 -14.20 -1.72 8.96
CA PRO A 28 -13.93 -2.33 10.25
C PRO A 28 -13.01 -3.55 10.15
N HIS A 29 -12.16 -3.78 11.14
CA HIS A 29 -11.21 -4.89 11.16
C HIS A 29 -11.86 -6.26 10.92
N ALA A 30 -13.04 -6.48 11.52
CA ALA A 30 -13.82 -7.71 11.34
C ALA A 30 -14.22 -7.99 9.88
N GLN A 31 -14.20 -6.96 9.01
CA GLN A 31 -14.44 -7.11 7.57
C GLN A 31 -13.13 -7.17 6.77
N SER A 32 -12.12 -6.41 7.17
CA SER A 32 -10.85 -6.28 6.43
C SER A 32 -9.93 -7.48 6.64
N LEU A 33 -9.75 -7.94 7.89
CA LEU A 33 -8.82 -9.03 8.22
C LEU A 33 -9.15 -10.36 7.53
N PRO A 34 -10.43 -10.83 7.51
CA PRO A 34 -10.75 -12.08 6.82
C PRO A 34 -10.46 -12.02 5.32
N ARG A 35 -10.59 -10.84 4.69
CA ARG A 35 -10.28 -10.65 3.26
C ARG A 35 -8.78 -10.69 3.00
N ILE A 36 -7.98 -10.08 3.87
CA ILE A 36 -6.52 -10.16 3.80
C ILE A 36 -6.07 -11.61 3.96
N ALA A 37 -6.60 -12.31 4.96
CA ALA A 37 -6.34 -13.73 5.18
C ALA A 37 -6.68 -14.59 3.95
N ALA A 38 -7.87 -14.41 3.36
CA ALA A 38 -8.28 -15.13 2.17
C ALA A 38 -7.37 -14.84 0.95
N ALA A 39 -6.88 -13.61 0.80
CA ALA A 39 -5.92 -13.26 -0.26
C ALA A 39 -4.59 -13.99 -0.08
N ILE A 40 -4.09 -14.08 1.16
CA ILE A 40 -2.89 -14.84 1.50
C ILE A 40 -3.07 -16.31 1.20
N ASP A 41 -4.16 -16.90 1.69
CA ASP A 41 -4.45 -18.33 1.51
C ASP A 41 -4.56 -18.67 0.01
N SER A 42 -5.20 -17.81 -0.78
CA SER A 42 -5.29 -17.95 -2.24
C SER A 42 -3.94 -17.83 -2.93
N ALA A 43 -3.11 -16.86 -2.54
CA ALA A 43 -1.77 -16.68 -3.11
C ALA A 43 -0.86 -17.87 -2.78
N ALA A 44 -0.89 -18.35 -1.54
CA ALA A 44 -0.15 -19.52 -1.09
C ALA A 44 -0.59 -20.79 -1.83
N ALA A 45 -1.90 -21.03 -1.95
CA ALA A 45 -2.44 -22.19 -2.69
C ALA A 45 -2.08 -22.17 -4.19
N ALA A 46 -1.97 -20.98 -4.79
CA ALA A 46 -1.55 -20.79 -6.17
C ALA A 46 -0.01 -20.78 -6.36
N GLY A 47 0.77 -20.96 -5.29
CA GLY A 47 2.23 -20.91 -5.32
C GLY A 47 2.78 -19.54 -5.73
N LEU A 48 2.03 -18.47 -5.49
CA LEU A 48 2.46 -17.11 -5.81
C LEU A 48 3.51 -16.64 -4.79
N PRO A 49 4.55 -15.91 -5.24
CA PRO A 49 5.47 -15.22 -4.34
C PRO A 49 4.72 -14.22 -3.45
N ILE A 50 5.04 -14.20 -2.17
CA ILE A 50 4.46 -13.29 -1.19
C ILE A 50 5.57 -12.44 -0.57
N ALA A 51 5.40 -11.13 -0.55
CA ALA A 51 6.23 -10.24 0.25
C ALA A 51 5.39 -9.55 1.32
N VAL A 52 5.97 -9.38 2.50
CA VAL A 52 5.41 -8.62 3.60
C VAL A 52 6.27 -7.39 3.86
N VAL A 53 5.63 -6.23 3.84
CA VAL A 53 6.26 -4.94 4.03
C VAL A 53 5.79 -4.37 5.36
N ALA A 54 6.73 -4.00 6.22
CA ALA A 54 6.48 -3.31 7.47
C ALA A 54 7.05 -1.89 7.40
N HIS A 55 6.31 -0.90 7.89
CA HIS A 55 6.80 0.46 8.05
C HIS A 55 7.52 0.60 9.38
N SER A 56 8.68 1.26 9.35
CA SER A 56 9.43 1.67 10.54
C SER A 56 9.65 3.17 10.50
N ALA A 57 9.31 3.86 11.59
CA ALA A 57 9.65 5.27 11.79
C ALA A 57 11.00 5.45 12.53
N GLY A 58 11.72 4.35 12.78
CA GLY A 58 12.98 4.34 13.52
C GLY A 58 12.81 4.08 15.02
N LYS A 59 13.93 3.73 15.67
CA LYS A 59 13.97 3.39 17.10
C LYS A 59 13.55 4.59 17.96
N GLY A 60 12.66 4.36 18.92
CA GLY A 60 12.14 5.38 19.83
C GLY A 60 11.05 6.28 19.22
N ALA A 61 10.57 5.97 18.01
CA ALA A 61 9.47 6.71 17.41
C ALA A 61 8.15 6.46 18.18
N PRO A 62 7.23 7.45 18.22
CA PRO A 62 5.96 7.29 18.94
C PRO A 62 5.00 6.29 18.26
N ILE A 63 5.22 5.99 16.98
CA ILE A 63 4.49 5.05 16.15
C ILE A 63 5.50 4.28 15.31
N PHE A 64 5.22 3.02 14.98
CA PHE A 64 6.11 2.20 14.13
C PHE A 64 7.55 2.10 14.64
N ASP A 65 7.76 2.14 15.96
CA ASP A 65 9.06 1.84 16.57
C ASP A 65 9.39 0.36 16.35
N PRO A 66 10.44 0.01 15.60
CA PRO A 66 10.79 -1.37 15.30
C PRO A 66 11.15 -2.20 16.53
N THR A 67 11.36 -1.57 17.68
CA THR A 67 11.62 -2.24 18.96
C THR A 67 10.36 -2.43 19.81
N GLY A 68 9.24 -1.81 19.43
CA GLY A 68 7.98 -1.86 20.14
C GLY A 68 7.07 -3.02 19.69
N PRO A 69 6.15 -3.47 20.55
CA PRO A 69 5.23 -4.56 20.22
C PRO A 69 4.22 -4.17 19.12
N SER A 70 3.89 -2.88 18.97
CA SER A 70 2.99 -2.39 17.93
C SER A 70 3.57 -2.53 16.51
N PHE A 71 4.89 -2.67 16.38
CA PHE A 71 5.55 -2.88 15.09
C PHE A 71 5.34 -4.29 14.54
N ALA A 72 5.04 -5.28 15.39
CA ALA A 72 4.81 -6.64 14.94
C ALA A 72 3.67 -6.70 13.91
N LEU A 73 3.77 -7.64 12.96
CA LEU A 73 2.66 -7.92 12.08
C LEU A 73 1.47 -8.43 12.88
N HIS A 74 0.27 -8.22 12.36
CA HIS A 74 -0.94 -8.73 12.97
C HIS A 74 -0.89 -10.27 13.08
N ALA A 75 -1.40 -10.81 14.18
CA ALA A 75 -1.30 -12.25 14.51
C ALA A 75 -1.85 -13.17 13.40
N GLU A 76 -2.90 -12.73 12.70
CA GLU A 76 -3.50 -13.47 11.59
C GLU A 76 -2.55 -13.64 10.39
N ILE A 77 -1.61 -12.71 10.22
CA ILE A 77 -0.55 -12.75 9.20
C ILE A 77 0.60 -13.62 9.68
N GLU A 78 1.06 -13.42 10.91
CA GLU A 78 2.17 -14.21 11.48
C GLU A 78 1.84 -15.71 11.49
N ARG A 79 0.61 -16.10 11.82
CA ARG A 79 0.20 -17.51 11.78
C ARG A 79 0.27 -18.16 10.39
N ARG A 80 0.21 -17.36 9.31
CA ARG A 80 0.32 -17.82 7.91
C ARG A 80 1.71 -17.68 7.34
N ARG A 81 2.60 -17.00 8.06
CA ARG A 81 3.92 -16.66 7.56
C ARG A 81 4.70 -17.93 7.26
N SER A 82 5.39 -17.89 6.12
CA SER A 82 6.32 -18.92 5.70
C SER A 82 7.70 -18.31 5.55
N ASP A 83 8.75 -19.10 5.79
CA ASP A 83 10.15 -18.70 5.60
C ASP A 83 10.46 -18.34 4.13
N THR A 84 9.60 -18.75 3.20
CA THR A 84 9.68 -18.39 1.78
C THR A 84 9.24 -16.96 1.47
N TRP A 85 8.57 -16.29 2.41
CA TRP A 85 8.08 -14.94 2.18
C TRP A 85 9.20 -13.91 2.27
N LYS A 86 9.20 -12.96 1.32
CA LYS A 86 10.12 -11.84 1.36
C LYS A 86 9.69 -10.85 2.44
N SER A 87 10.53 -10.63 3.44
CA SER A 87 10.32 -9.57 4.44
C SER A 87 11.03 -8.29 4.00
N VAL A 88 10.33 -7.16 4.08
CA VAL A 88 10.84 -5.83 3.74
C VAL A 88 10.47 -4.86 4.84
N THR A 89 11.40 -4.01 5.25
CA THR A 89 11.11 -2.86 6.11
C THR A 89 11.32 -1.58 5.31
N LYS A 90 10.32 -0.69 5.33
CA LYS A 90 10.36 0.61 4.65
C LYS A 90 10.32 1.76 5.65
N GLN A 91 10.91 2.89 5.27
CA GLN A 91 10.89 4.14 6.05
C GLN A 91 10.04 5.23 5.39
N PHE A 92 9.58 5.00 4.15
CA PHE A 92 8.79 5.97 3.39
C PHE A 92 7.38 5.43 3.13
N GLY A 93 6.49 6.28 2.63
CA GLY A 93 5.17 5.87 2.16
C GLY A 93 5.25 4.91 0.96
N SER A 94 6.29 5.02 0.13
CA SER A 94 6.56 4.08 -0.96
C SER A 94 7.18 2.79 -0.44
N VAL A 95 6.65 1.64 -0.89
CA VAL A 95 7.25 0.31 -0.63
C VAL A 95 8.52 0.04 -1.42
N LEU A 96 8.83 0.87 -2.42
CA LEU A 96 9.97 0.71 -3.34
C LEU A 96 11.15 1.62 -2.98
N ALA A 97 10.88 2.79 -2.39
CA ALA A 97 11.92 3.75 -2.06
C ALA A 97 12.81 3.20 -0.94
N GLY A 98 14.10 2.99 -1.24
CA GLY A 98 15.07 2.50 -0.26
C GLY A 98 14.88 1.01 0.13
N THR A 99 14.19 0.22 -0.69
CA THR A 99 14.01 -1.22 -0.48
C THR A 99 14.50 -2.02 -1.69
N ASP A 100 14.68 -3.33 -1.50
CA ASP A 100 15.02 -4.28 -2.57
C ASP A 100 13.78 -4.94 -3.20
N LEU A 101 12.56 -4.46 -2.87
CA LEU A 101 11.31 -5.07 -3.31
C LEU A 101 11.16 -5.06 -4.84
N LEU A 102 11.63 -4.01 -5.51
CA LEU A 102 11.57 -3.89 -6.96
C LEU A 102 12.39 -5.00 -7.65
N ASP A 103 13.58 -5.27 -7.13
CA ASP A 103 14.48 -6.26 -7.71
C ASP A 103 13.96 -7.67 -7.43
N TRP A 104 13.47 -7.92 -6.22
CA TRP A 104 12.79 -9.17 -5.89
C TRP A 104 11.57 -9.43 -6.80
N LEU A 105 10.73 -8.42 -7.05
CA LEU A 105 9.58 -8.55 -7.96
C LEU A 105 10.01 -8.84 -9.42
N ARG A 106 11.14 -8.29 -9.87
CA ARG A 106 11.71 -8.58 -11.20
C ARG A 106 12.17 -10.02 -11.33
N GLU A 107 12.87 -10.54 -10.32
CA GLU A 107 13.31 -11.94 -10.28
C GLU A 107 12.13 -12.91 -10.38
N HIS A 108 10.99 -12.54 -9.77
CA HIS A 108 9.77 -13.32 -9.79
C HIS A 108 8.86 -13.03 -11.00
N GLY A 109 9.27 -12.14 -11.90
CA GLY A 109 8.57 -11.76 -13.13
C GLY A 109 7.26 -11.00 -12.92
N ALA A 110 7.05 -10.43 -11.72
CA ALA A 110 5.80 -9.85 -11.28
C ALA A 110 5.70 -8.34 -11.56
N ILE A 111 6.18 -7.83 -12.71
CA ILE A 111 5.97 -6.41 -13.03
C ILE A 111 5.88 -6.10 -14.53
N ALA A 112 4.64 -6.00 -15.00
CA ALA A 112 4.24 -5.14 -16.11
C ALA A 112 2.81 -4.66 -15.81
N LEU A 113 2.56 -3.35 -15.87
CA LEU A 113 1.20 -2.82 -15.86
C LEU A 113 0.78 -2.70 -17.33
N SER A 114 -0.29 -3.39 -17.72
CA SER A 114 -0.83 -3.38 -19.07
C SER A 114 -2.36 -3.30 -19.00
N ASN A 115 -2.94 -2.37 -19.75
CA ASN A 115 -4.38 -2.23 -19.96
C ASN A 115 -4.65 -1.77 -21.39
N ASP A 116 -5.91 -1.45 -21.73
CA ASP A 116 -6.31 -1.03 -23.08
C ASP A 116 -5.67 0.31 -23.53
N ALA A 117 -5.12 1.10 -22.59
CA ALA A 117 -4.41 2.33 -22.89
C ALA A 117 -2.89 2.12 -23.15
N GLY A 118 -2.37 0.91 -22.93
CA GLY A 118 -0.98 0.54 -23.21
C GLY A 118 -0.32 -0.24 -22.07
N SER A 119 1.02 -0.39 -22.17
CA SER A 119 1.82 -1.05 -21.15
C SER A 119 2.98 -0.16 -20.70
N VAL A 120 3.33 -0.28 -19.41
CA VAL A 120 4.45 0.42 -18.80
C VAL A 120 5.26 -0.55 -17.95
N ASP A 121 6.58 -0.50 -18.10
CA ASP A 121 7.48 -1.29 -17.28
C ASP A 121 7.58 -0.71 -15.86
N ALA A 122 8.02 -1.56 -14.94
CA ALA A 122 8.14 -1.23 -13.52
C ALA A 122 8.92 0.05 -13.21
N ARG A 123 10.03 0.28 -13.94
CA ARG A 123 10.94 1.40 -13.67
C ARG A 123 10.29 2.70 -14.12
N SER A 124 9.70 2.69 -15.31
CA SER A 124 8.99 3.85 -15.86
C SER A 124 7.77 4.21 -15.00
N LEU A 125 7.01 3.21 -14.55
CA LEU A 125 5.89 3.42 -13.63
C LEU A 125 6.36 3.99 -12.28
N HIS A 126 7.35 3.36 -11.64
CA HIS A 126 7.88 3.83 -10.35
C HIS A 126 8.42 5.26 -10.44
N THR A 127 9.20 5.57 -11.47
CA THR A 127 9.81 6.90 -11.64
C THR A 127 8.75 7.96 -11.88
N THR A 128 7.74 7.64 -12.69
CA THR A 128 6.60 8.55 -12.98
C THR A 128 5.75 8.77 -11.72
N LEU A 129 5.37 7.70 -11.01
CA LEU A 129 4.61 7.81 -9.77
C LEU A 129 5.38 8.55 -8.68
N ARG A 130 6.69 8.32 -8.55
CA ARG A 130 7.54 9.03 -7.59
C ARG A 130 7.63 10.51 -7.94
N ALA A 131 7.83 10.87 -9.21
CA ALA A 131 7.82 12.25 -9.65
C ALA A 131 6.47 12.91 -9.34
N LEU A 132 5.36 12.23 -9.63
CA LEU A 132 3.99 12.73 -9.47
C LEU A 132 3.57 12.89 -7.99
N LEU A 133 3.90 11.90 -7.14
CA LEU A 133 3.64 11.97 -5.70
C LEU A 133 4.55 12.98 -4.99
N ASN A 134 5.82 13.08 -5.39
CA ASN A 134 6.75 14.07 -4.81
C ASN A 134 6.59 15.49 -5.39
N SER A 135 5.77 15.68 -6.42
CA SER A 135 5.47 17.03 -6.95
C SER A 135 4.19 17.63 -6.36
N ASN A 136 3.57 16.98 -5.38
CA ASN A 136 2.36 17.45 -4.70
C ASN A 136 1.22 17.78 -5.70
N PHE A 137 1.19 17.06 -6.84
CA PHE A 137 0.49 17.46 -8.07
C PHE A 137 -0.83 16.71 -8.30
N ALA A 138 -1.27 15.85 -7.39
CA ALA A 138 -2.46 15.02 -7.59
C ALA A 138 -3.43 15.03 -6.41
N ALA A 139 -4.68 15.35 -6.72
CA ALA A 139 -5.83 15.14 -5.83
C ALA A 139 -6.40 13.73 -6.04
N VAL A 140 -6.80 13.07 -4.95
CA VAL A 140 -7.58 11.83 -4.98
C VAL A 140 -9.06 12.18 -4.80
N ALA A 141 -9.91 11.73 -5.72
CA ALA A 141 -11.36 11.92 -5.64
C ALA A 141 -12.09 10.56 -5.63
N PRO A 142 -13.27 10.46 -5.00
CA PRO A 142 -14.14 9.29 -5.13
C PRO A 142 -14.46 9.01 -6.60
N THR A 143 -14.61 7.74 -6.98
CA THR A 143 -14.81 7.29 -8.37
C THR A 143 -15.96 8.02 -9.08
N THR A 144 -17.01 8.38 -8.34
CA THR A 144 -18.17 9.14 -8.84
C THR A 144 -17.84 10.56 -9.25
N VAL A 145 -16.85 11.21 -8.62
CA VAL A 145 -16.38 12.56 -8.94
C VAL A 145 -15.39 12.55 -10.11
N GLY A 146 -14.66 11.44 -10.30
CA GLY A 146 -13.71 11.27 -11.40
C GLY A 146 -14.33 11.34 -12.80
N ILE A 147 -15.61 10.96 -12.96
CA ILE A 147 -16.30 10.96 -14.26
C ILE A 147 -16.70 12.38 -14.68
N SER A 148 -17.18 13.22 -13.76
CA SER A 148 -17.58 14.60 -14.06
C SER A 148 -16.40 15.55 -14.30
N ALA A 149 -15.22 15.23 -13.76
CA ALA A 149 -13.99 16.00 -14.02
C ALA A 149 -13.41 15.77 -15.43
N LEU A 150 -13.76 14.66 -16.08
CA LEU A 150 -13.28 14.30 -17.43
C LEU A 150 -14.03 15.05 -18.55
N THR A 151 -15.21 15.61 -18.28
CA THR A 151 -16.03 16.33 -19.27
C THR A 151 -15.86 17.85 -19.21
N GLY A 152 -15.02 18.38 -18.31
CA GLY A 152 -14.62 19.79 -18.27
C GLY A 152 -15.60 20.75 -17.59
N GLU A 153 -16.67 20.26 -16.95
CA GLU A 153 -17.69 21.11 -16.32
C GLU A 153 -17.38 21.51 -14.86
N TYR A 154 -16.28 21.00 -14.27
CA TYR A 154 -15.96 21.27 -12.87
C TYR A 154 -14.45 21.31 -12.59
N THR A 155 -13.97 22.41 -12.02
CA THR A 155 -12.64 22.51 -11.41
C THR A 155 -12.69 21.95 -9.98
N LEU A 156 -11.86 20.94 -9.70
CA LEU A 156 -11.70 20.46 -8.33
C LEU A 156 -11.05 21.57 -7.48
N PRO A 157 -11.68 22.05 -6.40
CA PRO A 157 -11.03 22.99 -5.51
C PRO A 157 -9.87 22.28 -4.82
N MET A 158 -8.66 22.80 -5.01
CA MET A 158 -7.50 22.35 -4.24
C MET A 158 -7.63 22.90 -2.83
N SER A 159 -7.91 22.02 -1.87
CA SER A 159 -7.87 22.37 -0.45
C SER A 159 -6.46 22.12 0.07
N THR A 160 -5.93 23.09 0.81
CA THR A 160 -4.67 22.93 1.52
C THR A 160 -4.89 22.13 2.82
N LEU A 161 -3.81 21.52 3.32
CA LEU A 161 -3.84 20.71 4.54
C LEU A 161 -4.46 21.44 5.76
N PRO A 162 -4.15 22.73 6.00
CA PRO A 162 -4.81 23.50 7.07
C PRO A 162 -6.34 23.61 6.89
N GLU A 163 -6.82 23.83 5.67
CA GLU A 163 -8.26 23.98 5.37
C GLU A 163 -9.03 22.68 5.58
N SER A 164 -8.42 21.54 5.23
CA SER A 164 -9.01 20.21 5.47
C SER A 164 -9.13 19.87 6.95
N VAL A 165 -8.15 20.28 7.77
CA VAL A 165 -8.16 20.07 9.23
C VAL A 165 -9.24 20.92 9.89
N THR A 166 -9.39 22.18 9.47
CA THR A 166 -10.44 23.07 9.99
C THR A 166 -11.85 22.61 9.59
N ALA A 167 -12.04 22.12 8.36
CA ALA A 167 -13.33 21.59 7.89
C ALA A 167 -13.74 20.27 8.56
N GLY A 168 -12.76 19.43 8.92
CA GLY A 168 -13.01 18.18 9.66
C GLY A 168 -13.39 18.41 11.12
N ALA A 169 -12.91 19.51 11.74
CA ALA A 169 -13.24 19.87 13.11
C ALA A 169 -14.63 20.52 13.28
N ALA A 170 -15.31 20.84 12.17
CA ALA A 170 -16.63 21.50 12.15
C ALA A 170 -17.79 20.56 11.77
N ARG A 171 -17.55 19.24 11.71
CA ARG A 171 -18.56 18.21 11.44
C ARG A 171 -18.85 17.35 12.66
#